data_AF-A0A534DGF1-F1
#
_entry.id   AF-A0A534DGF1-F1
#
_cell.length_a   1.000
_cell.length_b   1.000
_cell.length_c   1.000
_cell.angle_alpha   90.00
_cell.angle_beta   90.00
_cell.angle_gamma   90.00
#
_symmetry.space_group_name_H-M   'P 1'
#
loop_
_entity.id
_entity.type
_entity.pdbx_description
1 polymer ?
#
loop_
_entity_poly.entity_id
_entity_poly.type
_entity_poly.pdbx_seq_one_letter_code
_entity_poly.pdbx_strand_id
1 'polypeptide(L)'
;MTMTAALAAGPTYIIGPISDLSGSCSGQNAEVEQTVDPMLGYVYEEWMGCQGIAFARSIDGGTTFSDPISLPGSVGSNVNSWDPALAVAPDGTVYAAFMLAKGGQWYP
;
A
#
# COMPACT_ATOMS: atom_id res chain seq x y z
N MET A 1 -36.22 -8.71 37.70
CA MET A 1 -34.76 -8.73 37.43
C MET A 1 -34.52 -7.97 36.14
N THR A 2 -34.05 -6.73 36.24
CA THR A 2 -33.62 -5.93 35.10
C THR A 2 -32.16 -6.25 34.81
N MET A 3 -31.88 -6.76 33.62
CA MET A 3 -30.51 -6.99 33.13
C MET A 3 -30.03 -5.70 32.47
N THR A 4 -29.04 -5.06 33.05
CA THR A 4 -28.31 -3.95 32.42
C THR A 4 -27.34 -4.56 31.42
N ALA A 5 -27.49 -4.26 30.12
CA ALA A 5 -26.51 -4.64 29.13
C ALA A 5 -25.22 -3.83 29.35
N ALA A 6 -24.10 -4.51 29.57
CA ALA A 6 -22.79 -3.86 29.59
C ALA A 6 -22.39 -3.52 28.14
N LEU A 7 -22.13 -2.24 27.87
CA LEU A 7 -21.47 -1.81 26.63
C LEU A 7 -20.05 -2.39 26.63
N ALA A 8 -19.75 -3.29 25.69
CA ALA A 8 -18.38 -3.71 25.45
C ALA A 8 -17.56 -2.48 25.02
N ALA A 9 -16.39 -2.30 25.63
CA ALA A 9 -15.46 -1.27 25.18
C ALA A 9 -15.13 -1.51 23.69
N GLY A 10 -15.22 -0.45 22.88
CA GLY A 10 -14.86 -0.51 21.47
C GLY A 10 -13.39 -0.86 21.26
N PRO A 11 -12.99 -1.27 20.05
CA PRO A 11 -11.59 -1.53 19.73
C PRO A 11 -10.72 -0.30 20.06
N THR A 12 -9.60 -0.52 20.74
CA THR A 12 -8.59 0.51 20.98
C THR A 12 -7.62 0.54 19.79
N TYR A 13 -7.27 1.72 19.31
CA TYR A 13 -6.26 1.91 18.27
C TYR A 13 -5.15 2.83 18.76
N ILE A 14 -3.96 2.68 18.18
CA ILE A 14 -2.83 3.59 18.36
C ILE A 14 -2.61 4.25 17.00
N ILE A 15 -2.50 5.58 16.98
CA ILE A 15 -2.15 6.32 15.78
C ILE A 15 -0.63 6.30 15.65
N GLY A 16 -0.12 5.75 14.55
CA GLY A 16 1.30 5.80 14.21
C GLY A 16 1.77 7.20 13.81
N PRO A 17 3.08 7.41 13.63
CA PRO A 17 3.58 8.65 13.05
C PRO A 17 3.10 8.82 11.60
N ILE A 18 3.15 10.05 11.09
CA ILE A 18 3.10 10.30 9.65
C ILE A 18 4.46 9.92 9.07
N SER A 19 4.46 9.08 8.04
CA SER A 19 5.66 8.60 7.36
C SER A 19 5.67 9.06 5.91
N ASP A 20 6.68 9.83 5.52
CA ASP A 20 6.89 10.21 4.12
C ASP A 20 7.57 9.06 3.37
N LEU A 21 6.81 8.36 2.52
CA LEU A 21 7.32 7.22 1.74
C LEU A 21 8.14 7.65 0.53
N SER A 22 7.90 8.85 -0.01
CA SER A 22 8.62 9.37 -1.17
C SER A 22 8.53 10.89 -1.25
N GLY A 23 9.53 11.51 -1.87
CA GLY A 23 9.47 12.93 -2.21
C GLY A 23 8.59 13.19 -3.44
N SER A 24 8.06 14.40 -3.54
CA SER A 24 7.23 14.83 -4.67
C SER A 24 7.98 14.81 -5.99
N CYS A 25 7.34 14.32 -7.04
CA CYS A 25 7.89 14.29 -8.38
C CYS A 25 6.81 14.39 -9.47
N SER A 26 7.24 14.71 -10.68
CA SER A 26 6.32 14.75 -11.83
C SER A 26 5.74 13.37 -12.08
N GLY A 27 4.42 13.32 -12.14
CA GLY A 27 3.65 12.14 -12.47
C GLY A 27 3.32 11.19 -11.32
N GLN A 28 3.72 11.55 -10.11
CA GLN A 28 3.18 10.96 -8.90
C GLN A 28 1.70 11.34 -8.71
N ASN A 29 0.94 10.48 -8.05
CA ASN A 29 -0.43 10.76 -7.58
C ASN A 29 -0.62 10.22 -6.14
N ALA A 30 -1.66 10.66 -5.45
CA ALA A 30 -2.04 10.25 -4.10
C ALA A 30 -2.90 8.97 -4.07
N GLU A 31 -2.62 8.02 -4.96
CA GLU A 31 -3.23 6.69 -4.99
C GLU A 31 -2.30 5.72 -4.27
N VAL A 32 -2.31 5.77 -2.94
CA VAL A 32 -1.58 4.82 -2.09
C VAL A 32 -2.54 3.73 -1.66
N GLU A 33 -2.17 2.49 -1.91
CA GLU A 33 -2.88 1.30 -1.48
C GLU A 33 -2.07 0.60 -0.38
N GLN A 34 -2.74 0.25 0.72
CA GLN A 34 -2.13 -0.40 1.88
C GLN A 34 -2.64 -1.83 2.06
N THR A 35 -1.75 -2.76 2.37
CA THR A 35 -2.12 -4.07 2.96
C THR A 35 -1.23 -4.39 4.15
N VAL A 36 -1.70 -5.33 4.97
CA VAL A 36 -1.05 -5.72 6.22
C VAL A 36 -0.92 -7.23 6.26
N ASP A 37 0.26 -7.73 6.62
CA ASP A 37 0.42 -9.10 7.09
C ASP A 37 0.11 -9.11 8.60
N PRO A 38 -1.06 -9.63 9.04
CA PRO A 38 -1.44 -9.61 10.44
C PRO A 38 -0.64 -10.62 11.29
N MET A 39 0.00 -11.60 10.68
CA MET A 39 0.80 -12.61 11.40
C MET A 39 2.15 -12.04 11.80
N LEU A 40 2.78 -11.25 10.92
CA LEU A 40 4.10 -10.65 11.16
C LEU A 40 4.04 -9.17 11.58
N GLY A 41 2.88 -8.51 11.43
CA GLY A 41 2.71 -7.09 11.69
C GLY A 41 3.40 -6.19 10.65
N TYR A 42 3.62 -6.71 9.44
CA TYR A 42 4.24 -5.94 8.35
C TYR A 42 3.17 -5.12 7.63
N VAL A 43 3.54 -3.90 7.25
CA VAL A 43 2.70 -3.01 6.44
C VAL A 43 3.37 -2.85 5.09
N TYR A 44 2.57 -2.91 4.03
CA TYR A 44 3.03 -2.73 2.67
C TYR A 44 2.22 -1.62 2.03
N GLU A 45 2.91 -0.79 1.27
CA GLU A 45 2.33 0.37 0.59
C GLU A 45 2.72 0.27 -0.89
N GLU A 46 1.74 0.48 -1.77
CA GLU A 46 1.92 0.55 -3.21
C GLU A 46 1.32 1.86 -3.73
N TRP A 47 2.01 2.58 -4.61
CA TRP A 47 1.51 3.87 -5.11
C TRP A 47 2.01 4.21 -6.50
N MET A 48 1.37 5.19 -7.15
CA MET A 48 1.89 5.81 -8.36
C MET A 48 3.15 6.63 -8.05
N GLY A 49 4.33 6.08 -8.32
CA GLY A 49 5.63 6.69 -8.05
C GLY A 49 6.27 7.39 -9.24
N CYS A 50 7.47 7.93 -9.02
CA CYS A 50 8.19 8.73 -10.02
C CYS A 50 8.66 7.93 -11.24
N GLN A 51 8.95 6.64 -11.05
CA GLN A 51 9.55 5.77 -12.07
C GLN A 51 8.64 4.61 -12.48
N GLY A 52 7.38 4.63 -12.04
CA GLY A 52 6.41 3.56 -12.24
C GLY A 52 5.59 3.38 -10.96
N ILE A 53 5.06 2.19 -10.75
CA ILE A 53 4.38 1.85 -9.51
C ILE A 53 5.44 1.57 -8.46
N ALA A 54 5.40 2.33 -7.38
CA ALA A 54 6.35 2.23 -6.28
C ALA A 54 5.79 1.33 -5.18
N PHE A 55 6.70 0.69 -4.44
CA PHE A 55 6.39 -0.22 -3.35
C PHE A 55 7.38 -0.04 -2.20
N ALA A 56 6.88 -0.05 -0.97
CA ALA A 56 7.70 -0.07 0.24
C ALA A 56 7.09 -0.97 1.32
N ARG A 57 7.95 -1.46 2.23
CA ARG A 57 7.55 -2.32 3.34
C ARG A 57 8.02 -1.74 4.67
N SER A 58 7.12 -1.76 5.64
CA SER A 58 7.43 -1.64 7.06
C SER A 58 7.47 -3.02 7.72
N ILE A 59 8.43 -3.21 8.62
CA ILE A 59 8.55 -4.41 9.48
C ILE A 59 8.29 -4.10 10.95
N ASP A 60 7.84 -2.88 11.25
CA ASP A 60 7.66 -2.33 12.60
C ASP A 60 6.29 -1.65 12.77
N GLY A 61 5.26 -2.21 12.13
CA GLY A 61 3.87 -1.78 12.27
C GLY A 61 3.56 -0.41 11.65
N GLY A 62 4.30 -0.01 10.62
CA GLY A 62 4.13 1.26 9.92
C GLY A 62 4.93 2.43 10.52
N THR A 63 5.82 2.16 11.48
CA THR A 63 6.64 3.21 12.13
C THR A 63 7.73 3.71 11.19
N THR A 64 8.39 2.80 10.47
CA THR A 64 9.37 3.10 9.43
C THR A 64 9.18 2.19 8.22
N PHE A 65 9.60 2.66 7.04
CA PHE A 65 9.51 1.93 5.78
C PHE A 65 10.89 1.78 5.15
N SER A 66 11.07 0.71 4.38
CA SER A 66 12.23 0.53 3.52
C SER A 66 12.32 1.61 2.45
N ASP A 67 13.51 1.80 1.87
CA ASP A 67 13.65 2.55 0.63
C ASP A 67 12.69 1.99 -0.44
N PRO A 68 11.92 2.85 -1.14
CA PRO A 68 10.98 2.39 -2.15
C PRO A 68 11.69 1.74 -3.34
N ILE A 69 11.05 0.72 -3.91
CA ILE A 69 11.41 0.16 -5.21
C ILE A 69 10.34 0.49 -6.24
N SER A 70 10.69 0.48 -7.53
CA SER A 70 9.70 0.44 -8.61
C SER A 70 9.40 -1.00 -8.98
N LEU A 71 8.12 -1.35 -9.08
CA LEU A 71 7.69 -2.68 -9.46
C LEU A 71 8.11 -2.98 -10.90
N PRO A 72 8.72 -4.15 -11.16
CA PRO A 72 9.16 -4.52 -12.50
C PRO A 72 8.03 -4.44 -13.53
N GLY A 73 8.32 -3.90 -14.70
CA GLY A 73 7.35 -3.78 -15.80
C GLY A 73 6.48 -2.53 -15.74
N SER A 74 6.40 -1.85 -14.60
CA SER A 74 5.85 -0.48 -14.53
C SER A 74 6.84 0.53 -15.10
N VAL A 75 6.33 1.63 -15.67
CA VAL A 75 7.17 2.71 -16.19
C VAL A 75 6.60 4.06 -15.78
N GLY A 76 7.50 5.00 -15.47
CA GLY A 76 7.15 6.33 -14.97
C GLY A 76 6.31 7.13 -15.96
N SER A 77 5.04 7.34 -15.62
CA SER A 77 4.12 8.38 -16.09
C SER A 77 2.69 7.95 -15.71
N ASN A 78 1.83 8.92 -15.38
CA ASN A 78 0.41 8.72 -15.04
C ASN A 78 -0.43 8.14 -16.17
N VAL A 79 0.15 7.99 -17.38
CA VAL A 79 -0.53 7.38 -18.53
C VAL A 79 -0.01 6.00 -18.88
N ASN A 80 1.09 5.56 -18.25
CA ASN A 80 1.74 4.29 -18.58
C ASN A 80 1.59 3.24 -17.49
N SER A 81 1.50 3.65 -16.23
CA SER A 81 1.17 2.77 -15.11
C SER A 81 0.33 3.50 -14.06
N TRP A 82 -0.79 2.92 -13.62
CA TRP A 82 -1.75 3.54 -12.67
C TRP A 82 -2.62 2.47 -12.01
N ASP A 83 -3.57 2.86 -11.16
CA ASP A 83 -4.48 1.97 -10.41
C ASP A 83 -3.74 0.81 -9.70
N PRO A 84 -2.82 1.09 -8.76
CA PRO A 84 -2.18 0.04 -7.97
C PRO A 84 -3.21 -0.76 -7.15
N ALA A 85 -2.85 -1.98 -6.78
CA ALA A 85 -3.65 -2.84 -5.91
C ALA A 85 -2.77 -3.95 -5.31
N LEU A 86 -2.83 -4.11 -3.98
CA LEU A 86 -2.03 -5.10 -3.28
C LEU A 86 -2.83 -5.97 -2.30
N ALA A 87 -2.36 -7.21 -2.11
CA ALA A 87 -2.90 -8.16 -1.15
C ALA A 87 -1.83 -9.09 -0.58
N VAL A 88 -1.99 -9.53 0.67
CA VAL A 88 -1.14 -10.56 1.30
C VAL A 88 -1.91 -11.87 1.42
N ALA A 89 -1.31 -12.97 0.95
CA ALA A 89 -1.82 -14.31 1.17
C ALA A 89 -1.44 -14.84 2.56
N PRO A 90 -2.15 -15.87 3.09
CA PRO A 90 -1.87 -16.42 4.42
C PRO A 90 -0.44 -16.96 4.63
N ASP A 91 0.28 -17.26 3.55
CA ASP A 91 1.68 -17.71 3.58
C ASP A 91 2.71 -16.56 3.57
N GLY A 92 2.24 -15.30 3.59
CA GLY A 92 3.07 -14.11 3.53
C GLY A 92 3.41 -13.64 2.12
N THR A 93 2.91 -14.30 1.06
CA THR A 93 3.12 -13.85 -0.32
C THR A 93 2.36 -12.54 -0.56
N VAL A 94 3.08 -11.52 -1.02
CA VAL A 94 2.49 -10.23 -1.43
C VAL A 94 2.23 -10.25 -2.93
N TYR A 95 0.98 -10.02 -3.30
CA TYR A 95 0.55 -9.78 -4.68
C TYR A 95 0.41 -8.29 -4.89
N ALA A 96 0.99 -7.80 -5.98
CA ALA A 96 0.83 -6.43 -6.46
C ALA A 96 0.31 -6.50 -7.90
N ALA A 97 -0.64 -5.64 -8.23
CA ALA A 97 -1.26 -5.54 -9.53
C ALA A 97 -1.42 -4.06 -9.88
N PHE A 98 -1.32 -3.73 -11.17
CA PHE A 98 -1.41 -2.36 -11.63
C PHE A 98 -1.73 -2.31 -13.11
N MET A 99 -2.35 -1.23 -13.53
CA MET A 99 -2.63 -1.01 -14.94
C MET A 99 -1.36 -0.66 -15.72
N LEU A 100 -1.30 -1.11 -16.96
CA LEU A 100 -0.20 -0.89 -17.90
C LEU A 100 -0.72 -0.45 -19.26
N ALA A 101 -0.13 0.62 -19.80
CA ALA A 101 -0.31 0.97 -21.21
C ALA A 101 0.71 0.23 -22.09
N LYS A 102 0.23 -0.54 -23.06
CA LYS A 102 1.07 -1.25 -24.03
C LYS A 102 0.41 -1.27 -25.41
N GLY A 103 1.08 -0.72 -26.42
CA GLY A 103 0.57 -0.73 -27.79
C GLY A 103 -0.75 0.03 -27.98
N GLY A 104 -0.99 1.08 -27.19
CA GLY A 104 -2.26 1.84 -27.22
C GLY A 104 -3.43 1.14 -26.53
N GLN A 105 -3.18 0.05 -25.81
CA GLN A 105 -4.16 -0.68 -25.01
C GLN A 105 -3.77 -0.66 -23.53
N TRP A 106 -4.73 -0.98 -22.67
CA TRP A 106 -4.58 -0.95 -21.21
C TRP A 106 -4.88 -2.32 -20.60
N TYR A 107 -4.03 -2.75 -19.67
CA TYR A 107 -4.07 -4.09 -19.07
C TYR A 107 -3.84 -4.00 -17.57
N PRO A 108 -4.57 -4.75 -16.72
CA PRO A 108 -4.11 -5.05 -15.38
C PRO A 108 -2.94 -6.06 -15.38
#